data_AF-A0A662B7D8-F1
#
_entry.id   AF-A0A662B7D8-F1
#
_cell.length_a   1.000
_cell.length_b   1.000
_cell.length_c   1.000
_cell.angle_alpha   90.00
_cell.angle_beta   90.00
_cell.angle_gamma   90.00
#
_symmetry.space_group_name_H-M   'P 1'
#
loop_
_entity.id
_entity.type
_entity.pdbx_description
1 polymer ?
#
loop_
_entity_poly.entity_id
_entity_poly.type
_entity_poly.pdbx_seq_one_letter_code
_entity_poly.pdbx_strand_id
1 'polypeptide(L)'
;MYKKSKLSLLIIFAMLTAISVALAEQSFKVEKITFSNNSPFINSQIDITVTIKNTSTGKGTEQGTVTAYIGIQRPDKSKFHLQSKRLNDIERGKTKDLVFKFNTGFILGRFLVSCDLWDSSKSNVFDTTGFNYELIIKKKLIRAMWVWHTEIINGGETGIVQLLDFCLAPHNNKSKKISLLYLYINPKTMKTNNKALRNFIQKATDKGISVHALYGIIPWPGKSNTIYDVVNYVLEYNKECPLLESRFKGVHLDHEFWEKDKFAKYKNFIKGIKSHTFNSESMNSQNLAFGLDTGEEWETYHKHYLSELFETSDLEFITVMSYRDRAADIISWSSDETNAGNHYGKTVLVGVETHRPNPDLKEWPHPKNTFYEEGNNKMEDELAKVDYIYSDQQSYIGAAIHFYQAYYKLSDSPRQSVKHAPLNSKTN
;
A
#
# COMPACT_ATOMS: atom_id res chain seq x y z
N MET A 1 13.53 52.61 76.98
CA MET A 1 13.38 52.31 75.53
C MET A 1 14.64 51.58 75.06
N TYR A 2 14.53 50.65 74.11
CA TYR A 2 15.56 49.68 73.65
C TYR A 2 15.64 48.33 74.39
N LYS A 3 14.70 47.43 74.08
CA LYS A 3 14.92 45.98 74.15
C LYS A 3 13.92 45.20 73.28
N LYS A 4 13.89 45.48 71.97
CA LYS A 4 13.21 44.65 70.96
C LYS A 4 13.88 44.80 69.59
N SER A 5 15.05 44.17 69.38
CA SER A 5 15.61 44.03 68.02
C SER A 5 16.40 42.75 67.75
N LYS A 6 16.46 41.78 68.68
CA LYS A 6 17.19 40.51 68.46
C LYS A 6 16.30 39.26 68.26
N LEU A 7 14.99 39.35 68.47
CA LEU A 7 14.10 38.18 68.32
C LEU A 7 13.56 37.99 66.89
N SER A 8 13.63 39.02 66.05
CA SER A 8 13.06 38.99 64.69
C SER A 8 14.02 38.46 63.62
N LEU A 9 15.33 38.48 63.87
CA LEU A 9 16.34 38.04 62.89
C LEU A 9 16.68 36.54 63.01
N LEU A 10 16.53 35.95 64.20
CA LEU A 10 16.83 34.53 64.43
C LEU A 10 15.74 33.60 63.87
N ILE A 11 14.49 34.07 63.80
CA ILE A 11 13.36 33.30 63.26
C ILE A 11 13.37 33.30 61.72
N ILE A 12 13.85 34.38 61.09
CA ILE A 12 13.96 34.46 59.63
C ILE A 12 15.12 33.61 59.11
N PHE A 13 16.25 33.53 59.85
CA PHE A 13 17.36 32.67 59.43
C PHE A 13 17.07 31.17 59.66
N ALA A 14 16.32 30.81 60.71
CA ALA A 14 15.87 29.44 60.95
C ALA A 14 14.75 28.98 59.98
N MET A 15 13.92 29.89 59.46
CA MET A 15 12.96 29.56 58.39
C MET A 15 13.58 29.51 56.99
N LEU A 16 14.68 30.24 56.74
CA LEU A 16 15.41 30.17 55.46
C LEU A 16 16.43 29.03 55.37
N THR A 17 16.68 28.30 56.47
CA THR A 17 17.48 27.05 56.47
C THR A 17 16.64 25.80 56.72
N ALA A 18 15.34 25.95 56.99
CA ALA A 18 14.37 24.85 57.06
C ALA A 18 13.47 24.75 55.81
N ILE A 19 13.68 25.60 54.79
CA ILE A 19 13.13 25.45 53.43
C ILE A 19 14.30 25.22 52.45
N SER A 20 15.18 24.28 52.80
CA SER A 20 16.13 23.69 51.84
C SER A 20 16.22 22.17 52.02
N VAL A 21 15.25 21.56 52.70
CA VAL A 21 15.16 20.13 52.95
C VAL A 21 13.71 19.70 52.69
N ALA A 22 13.43 19.35 51.41
CA ALA A 22 12.22 18.79 50.80
C ALA A 22 11.94 19.62 49.53
N LEU A 23 12.19 19.18 48.30
CA LEU A 23 12.09 17.83 47.74
C LEU A 23 13.31 17.58 46.86
N ALA A 24 13.97 16.44 47.02
CA ALA A 24 14.60 15.81 45.87
C ALA A 24 13.43 15.42 44.95
N GLU A 25 13.08 16.30 44.01
CA GLU A 25 12.11 15.96 42.97
C GLU A 25 12.74 14.85 42.13
N GLN A 26 12.55 13.58 42.52
CA GLN A 26 12.68 12.49 41.57
C GLN A 26 11.67 12.74 40.46
N SER A 27 12.19 13.25 39.36
CA SER A 27 11.43 13.58 38.17
C SER A 27 12.01 12.70 37.08
N PHE A 28 11.17 11.85 36.49
CA PHE A 28 11.53 11.12 35.29
C PHE A 28 10.89 11.82 34.12
N LYS A 29 11.58 11.78 32.99
CA LYS A 29 11.06 12.33 31.74
C LYS A 29 11.26 11.33 30.61
N VAL A 30 10.28 11.21 29.74
CA VAL A 30 10.44 10.55 28.44
C VAL A 30 11.20 11.51 27.53
N GLU A 31 12.44 11.15 27.19
CA GLU A 31 13.25 11.94 26.25
C GLU A 31 12.81 11.73 24.81
N LYS A 32 12.47 10.49 24.46
CA LYS A 32 11.97 10.12 23.13
C LYS A 32 11.26 8.76 23.16
N ILE A 33 10.41 8.55 22.16
CA ILE A 33 9.89 7.24 21.77
C ILE A 33 10.35 6.98 20.32
N THR A 34 10.87 5.78 20.06
CA THR A 34 11.29 5.35 18.73
C THR A 34 10.74 3.96 18.41
N PHE A 35 10.51 3.67 17.14
CA PHE A 35 10.03 2.37 16.68
C PHE A 35 11.13 1.64 15.89
N SER A 36 11.23 0.31 16.04
CA SER A 36 12.17 -0.48 15.21
C SER A 36 11.89 -0.37 13.72
N ASN A 37 10.63 -0.09 13.36
CA ASN A 37 10.20 0.35 12.05
C ASN A 37 9.03 1.32 12.24
N ASN A 38 9.14 2.56 11.71
CA ASN A 38 8.08 3.57 11.81
C ASN A 38 6.90 3.30 10.85
N SER A 39 7.07 2.36 9.91
CA SER A 39 6.05 1.92 8.95
C SER A 39 6.01 0.39 8.84
N PRO A 40 5.66 -0.32 9.93
CA PRO A 40 5.61 -1.78 9.90
C PRO A 40 4.50 -2.29 9.00
N PHE A 41 4.67 -3.51 8.49
CA PHE A 41 3.58 -4.20 7.81
C PHE A 41 2.63 -4.86 8.81
N ILE A 42 1.38 -5.08 8.43
CA ILE A 42 0.48 -5.99 9.14
C ILE A 42 1.16 -7.36 9.38
N ASN A 43 0.75 -8.04 10.44
CA ASN A 43 1.29 -9.31 10.93
C ASN A 43 2.79 -9.29 11.24
N SER A 44 3.33 -8.10 11.55
CA SER A 44 4.68 -7.94 12.09
C SER A 44 4.67 -7.61 13.59
N GLN A 45 5.79 -7.86 14.25
CA GLN A 45 6.07 -7.35 15.58
C GLN A 45 6.90 -6.07 15.46
N ILE A 46 6.53 -5.04 16.20
CA ILE A 46 7.35 -3.85 16.38
C ILE A 46 7.86 -3.73 17.80
N ASP A 47 9.04 -3.12 17.92
CA ASP A 47 9.62 -2.75 19.19
C ASP A 47 9.44 -1.24 19.38
N ILE A 48 8.67 -0.85 20.39
CA ILE A 48 8.47 0.53 20.83
C ILE A 48 9.49 0.78 21.94
N THR A 49 10.51 1.57 21.64
CA THR A 49 11.58 1.91 22.60
C THR A 49 11.30 3.27 23.22
N VAL A 50 11.18 3.30 24.54
CA VAL A 50 11.03 4.52 25.34
C VAL A 50 12.36 4.81 26.01
N THR A 51 12.95 5.97 25.71
CA THR A 51 14.15 6.44 26.41
C THR A 51 13.73 7.32 27.58
N ILE A 52 14.00 6.87 28.80
CA ILE A 52 13.61 7.56 30.03
C ILE A 52 14.85 8.16 30.69
N LYS A 53 14.79 9.45 31.05
CA LYS A 53 15.82 10.17 31.77
C LYS A 53 15.44 10.38 33.22
N ASN A 54 16.36 10.12 34.13
CA ASN A 54 16.24 10.56 35.52
C ASN A 54 16.70 12.03 35.63
N THR A 55 15.77 12.95 35.87
CA THR A 55 16.00 14.40 35.96
C THR A 55 16.07 14.92 37.40
N SER A 56 16.30 14.05 38.38
CA SER A 56 16.39 14.45 39.80
C SER A 56 17.50 15.48 40.08
N THR A 57 17.23 16.49 40.91
CA THR A 57 18.12 17.65 41.16
C THR A 57 18.80 17.70 42.55
N GLY A 58 18.75 16.63 43.37
CA GLY A 58 19.32 16.60 44.74
C GLY A 58 20.84 16.41 44.84
N LYS A 59 21.39 16.03 46.03
CA LYS A 59 22.79 15.55 46.22
C LYS A 59 22.77 14.03 46.54
N GLY A 60 23.52 13.19 45.81
CA GLY A 60 23.63 11.73 46.06
C GLY A 60 23.54 10.83 44.81
N THR A 61 23.73 9.51 44.97
CA THR A 61 23.66 8.46 43.92
C THR A 61 22.26 7.85 43.77
N GLU A 62 21.20 8.62 44.05
CA GLU A 62 19.84 8.10 44.08
C GLU A 62 19.44 7.47 42.75
N GLN A 63 19.37 6.14 42.77
CA GLN A 63 18.80 5.31 41.74
C GLN A 63 17.27 5.36 41.89
N GLY A 64 16.61 5.75 40.81
CA GLY A 64 15.15 5.91 40.80
C GLY A 64 14.46 4.71 40.13
N THR A 65 13.23 4.43 40.56
CA THR A 65 12.37 3.40 39.96
C THR A 65 11.11 4.03 39.38
N VAL A 66 10.76 3.67 38.15
CA VAL A 66 9.57 4.17 37.45
C VAL A 66 8.85 3.04 36.73
N THR A 67 7.53 3.13 36.61
CA THR A 67 6.72 2.25 35.76
C THR A 67 6.25 3.03 34.56
N ALA A 68 6.53 2.52 33.37
CA ALA A 68 6.08 3.11 32.12
C ALA A 68 4.85 2.36 31.57
N TYR A 69 3.86 3.11 31.13
CA TYR A 69 2.64 2.65 30.50
C TYR A 69 2.63 3.14 29.05
N ILE A 70 2.31 2.25 28.10
CA ILE A 70 2.14 2.62 26.69
C ILE A 70 0.67 2.63 26.34
N GLY A 71 0.21 3.78 25.86
CA GLY A 71 -1.07 3.93 25.18
C GLY A 71 -0.84 3.97 23.68
N ILE A 72 -1.66 3.23 22.93
CA ILE A 72 -1.75 3.33 21.47
C ILE A 72 -3.19 3.68 21.13
N GLN A 73 -3.42 4.70 20.34
CA GLN A 73 -4.74 5.20 20.03
C GLN A 73 -4.93 5.37 18.52
N ARG A 74 -6.10 4.99 18.01
CA ARG A 74 -6.53 5.29 16.64
C ARG A 74 -7.16 6.68 16.53
N PRO A 75 -7.29 7.25 15.31
CA PRO A 75 -8.01 8.49 15.07
C PRO A 75 -9.45 8.49 15.59
N ASP A 76 -10.12 7.32 15.60
CA ASP A 76 -11.46 7.12 16.17
C ASP A 76 -11.49 7.09 17.71
N LYS A 77 -10.35 7.33 18.36
CA LYS A 77 -10.09 7.31 19.80
C LYS A 77 -10.10 5.94 20.47
N SER A 78 -10.31 4.84 19.74
CA SER A 78 -10.14 3.49 20.29
C SER A 78 -8.69 3.30 20.76
N LYS A 79 -8.53 2.61 21.90
CA LYS A 79 -7.24 2.48 22.60
C LYS A 79 -6.80 1.02 22.70
N PHE A 80 -5.49 0.83 22.58
CA PHE A 80 -4.79 -0.40 22.89
C PHE A 80 -3.80 -0.08 24.00
N HIS A 81 -3.76 -0.94 25.02
CA HIS A 81 -2.81 -0.82 26.12
C HIS A 81 -1.85 -1.99 26.07
N LEU A 82 -0.56 -1.69 26.15
CA LEU A 82 0.45 -2.72 26.36
C LEU A 82 0.63 -2.95 27.86
N GLN A 83 1.15 -4.13 28.21
CA GLN A 83 1.57 -4.39 29.59
C GLN A 83 2.60 -3.34 30.01
N SER A 84 2.37 -2.72 31.17
CA SER A 84 3.32 -1.78 31.74
C SER A 84 4.63 -2.48 32.08
N LYS A 85 5.71 -1.72 32.09
CA LYS A 85 7.04 -2.24 32.43
C LYS A 85 7.69 -1.35 33.47
N ARG A 86 8.27 -1.99 34.47
CA ARG A 86 9.01 -1.33 35.54
C ARG A 86 10.48 -1.22 35.16
N LEU A 87 11.05 -0.04 35.37
CA LEU A 87 12.45 0.25 35.14
C LEU A 87 13.09 0.70 36.45
N ASN A 88 14.12 -0.03 36.87
CA ASN A 88 14.86 0.24 38.09
C ASN A 88 16.24 0.82 37.75
N ASP A 89 16.86 1.41 38.77
CA ASP A 89 18.29 1.74 38.80
C ASP A 89 18.73 2.72 37.71
N ILE A 90 17.88 3.71 37.40
CA ILE A 90 18.27 4.78 36.48
C ILE A 90 19.12 5.79 37.25
N GLU A 91 20.41 5.81 36.97
CA GLU A 91 21.32 6.80 37.53
C GLU A 91 20.90 8.23 37.17
N ARG A 92 21.12 9.15 38.09
CA ARG A 92 20.78 10.56 37.91
C ARG A 92 21.46 11.16 36.67
N GLY A 93 20.69 11.91 35.89
CA GLY A 93 21.14 12.55 34.65
C GLY A 93 21.37 11.57 33.50
N LYS A 94 21.28 10.26 33.73
CA LYS A 94 21.40 9.22 32.70
C LYS A 94 20.05 8.85 32.13
N THR A 95 20.11 8.25 30.95
CA THR A 95 18.97 7.68 30.24
C THR A 95 19.04 6.16 30.28
N LYS A 96 17.87 5.52 30.25
CA LYS A 96 17.77 4.07 30.09
C LYS A 96 16.59 3.76 29.17
N ASP A 97 16.81 2.80 28.28
CA ASP A 97 15.81 2.39 27.29
C ASP A 97 14.95 1.25 27.82
N LEU A 98 13.67 1.32 27.49
CA LEU A 98 12.70 0.29 27.77
C LEU A 98 11.94 -0.08 26.50
N VAL A 99 11.98 -1.35 26.13
CA VAL A 99 11.39 -1.84 24.88
C VAL A 99 10.07 -2.55 25.16
N PHE A 100 8.99 -2.12 24.49
CA PHE A 100 7.69 -2.79 24.47
C PHE A 100 7.48 -3.48 23.12
N LYS A 101 6.92 -4.69 23.14
CA LYS A 101 6.59 -5.43 21.91
C LYS A 101 5.13 -5.21 21.57
N PHE A 102 4.85 -4.79 20.34
CA PHE A 102 3.50 -4.64 19.83
C PHE A 102 3.31 -5.48 18.57
N ASN A 103 2.37 -6.41 18.63
CA ASN A 103 1.99 -7.24 17.48
C ASN A 103 0.93 -6.51 16.68
N THR A 104 1.26 -6.17 15.45
CA THR A 104 0.36 -5.40 14.56
C THR A 104 -0.82 -6.22 14.06
N GLY A 105 -0.81 -7.56 14.15
CA GLY A 105 -1.92 -8.41 13.69
C GLY A 105 -2.49 -7.95 12.32
N PHE A 106 -3.80 -7.83 12.22
CA PHE A 106 -4.46 -7.32 11.00
C PHE A 106 -4.88 -5.84 11.11
N ILE A 107 -4.36 -5.09 12.09
CA ILE A 107 -4.75 -3.69 12.29
C ILE A 107 -3.96 -2.76 11.37
N LEU A 108 -4.65 -2.07 10.46
CA LEU A 108 -4.08 -1.12 9.50
C LEU A 108 -4.27 0.33 10.00
N GLY A 109 -3.43 1.24 9.50
CA GLY A 109 -3.66 2.67 9.55
C GLY A 109 -2.73 3.43 10.48
N ARG A 110 -3.11 4.66 10.78
CA ARG A 110 -2.34 5.58 11.63
C ARG A 110 -2.71 5.39 13.09
N PHE A 111 -1.71 5.39 13.95
CA PHE A 111 -1.85 5.28 15.39
C PHE A 111 -1.02 6.37 16.04
N LEU A 112 -1.55 6.93 17.12
CA LEU A 112 -0.82 7.80 18.00
C LEU A 112 -0.37 7.00 19.21
N VAL A 113 0.89 7.17 19.60
CA VAL A 113 1.51 6.47 20.73
C VAL A 113 1.80 7.50 21.83
N SER A 114 1.49 7.13 23.06
CA SER A 114 1.82 7.88 24.27
C SER A 114 2.58 7.00 25.26
N CYS A 115 3.35 7.64 26.13
CA CYS A 115 3.89 7.01 27.32
C CYS A 115 3.56 7.84 28.56
N ASP A 116 3.04 7.16 29.58
CA ASP A 116 2.82 7.72 30.91
C ASP A 116 3.83 7.10 31.89
N LEU A 117 4.49 7.95 32.68
CA LEU A 117 5.43 7.53 33.72
C LEU A 117 4.80 7.66 35.11
N TRP A 118 4.76 6.56 35.84
CA TRP A 118 4.30 6.47 37.23
C TRP A 118 5.46 6.19 38.17
N ASP A 119 5.64 7.03 39.19
CA ASP A 119 6.59 6.78 40.28
C ASP A 119 5.83 6.22 41.48
N SER A 120 6.10 4.94 41.80
CA SER A 120 5.45 4.26 42.92
C SER A 120 5.81 4.84 44.28
N SER A 121 6.95 5.54 44.42
CA SER A 121 7.36 6.14 45.69
C SER A 121 6.51 7.37 46.05
N LYS A 122 5.90 8.00 45.04
CA LYS A 122 5.12 9.23 45.18
C LYS A 122 3.63 9.04 44.86
N SER A 123 3.24 7.84 44.40
CA SER A 123 1.87 7.51 44.01
C SER A 123 1.26 8.53 43.03
N ASN A 124 2.03 8.98 42.05
CA ASN A 124 1.60 10.00 41.09
C ASN A 124 2.16 9.76 39.68
N VAL A 125 1.54 10.39 38.67
CA VAL A 125 2.02 10.47 37.28
C VAL A 125 2.90 11.71 37.13
N PHE A 126 4.06 11.56 36.49
CA PHE A 126 5.07 12.63 36.39
C PHE A 126 5.32 13.13 34.97
N ASP A 127 5.08 12.29 33.96
CA ASP A 127 5.22 12.67 32.57
C ASP A 127 4.20 11.91 31.74
N THR A 128 3.45 12.68 30.94
CA THR A 128 2.52 12.19 29.94
C THR A 128 2.96 12.83 28.65
N THR A 129 3.58 12.04 27.76
CA THR A 129 4.02 12.57 26.47
C THR A 129 2.87 13.07 25.60
N GLY A 130 1.63 12.69 25.94
CA GLY A 130 0.49 12.77 25.06
C GLY A 130 0.61 11.82 23.87
N PHE A 131 -0.47 11.73 23.10
CA PHE A 131 -0.56 10.95 21.87
C PHE A 131 0.11 11.70 20.70
N ASN A 132 1.42 11.95 20.81
CA ASN A 132 2.16 12.82 19.90
C ASN A 132 3.13 12.08 18.96
N TYR A 133 3.26 10.75 19.10
CA TYR A 133 4.14 9.94 18.27
C TYR A 133 3.33 9.12 17.26
N GLU A 134 3.56 9.34 15.97
CA GLU A 134 2.83 8.63 14.92
C GLU A 134 3.49 7.29 14.56
N LEU A 135 2.67 6.24 14.52
CA LEU A 135 3.00 4.91 14.03
C LEU A 135 2.02 4.56 12.90
N ILE A 136 2.54 4.24 11.72
CA ILE A 136 1.70 3.90 10.56
C ILE A 136 1.86 2.42 10.24
N ILE A 137 0.87 1.60 10.57
CA ILE A 137 0.86 0.20 10.17
C ILE A 137 0.32 0.12 8.74
N LYS A 138 1.15 -0.38 7.83
CA LYS A 138 0.84 -0.51 6.40
C LYS A 138 0.54 -1.96 6.06
N LYS A 139 -0.06 -2.21 4.92
CA LYS A 139 0.03 -3.52 4.27
C LYS A 139 1.12 -3.51 3.22
N LYS A 140 1.61 -4.70 2.87
CA LYS A 140 2.52 -4.83 1.76
C LYS A 140 1.74 -4.54 0.48
N LEU A 141 2.06 -3.43 -0.16
CA LEU A 141 1.40 -3.04 -1.40
C LEU A 141 1.86 -3.92 -2.56
N ILE A 142 0.92 -4.24 -3.42
CA ILE A 142 1.11 -4.94 -4.68
C ILE A 142 1.45 -3.89 -5.74
N ARG A 143 2.40 -4.23 -6.62
CA ARG A 143 2.59 -3.52 -7.87
C ARG A 143 2.27 -4.44 -9.03
N ALA A 144 1.28 -4.06 -9.81
CA ALA A 144 0.86 -4.78 -11.00
C ALA A 144 1.38 -4.10 -12.27
N MET A 145 1.43 -4.84 -13.37
CA MET A 145 1.78 -4.30 -14.68
C MET A 145 1.06 -5.08 -15.78
N TRP A 146 0.45 -4.35 -16.72
CA TRP A 146 -0.10 -4.96 -17.94
C TRP A 146 1.03 -5.33 -18.90
N VAL A 147 0.93 -6.52 -19.51
CA VAL A 147 1.86 -7.04 -20.52
C VAL A 147 1.05 -7.47 -21.73
N TRP A 148 0.81 -6.51 -22.63
CA TRP A 148 -0.02 -6.71 -23.82
C TRP A 148 0.66 -7.52 -24.93
N HIS A 149 1.97 -7.34 -25.12
CA HIS A 149 2.69 -8.00 -26.22
C HIS A 149 3.50 -9.18 -25.69
N THR A 150 3.10 -10.39 -26.09
CA THR A 150 3.63 -11.68 -25.59
C THR A 150 4.84 -12.18 -26.38
N GLU A 151 5.26 -11.45 -27.42
CA GLU A 151 6.46 -11.70 -28.19
C GLU A 151 7.71 -11.65 -27.30
N ILE A 152 7.67 -10.88 -26.20
CA ILE A 152 8.77 -10.83 -25.23
C ILE A 152 9.02 -12.19 -24.55
N ILE A 153 7.97 -12.99 -24.33
CA ILE A 153 8.11 -14.34 -23.76
C ILE A 153 8.34 -15.40 -24.83
N ASN A 154 7.79 -15.20 -26.04
CA ASN A 154 7.99 -16.10 -27.17
C ASN A 154 9.37 -15.93 -27.85
N GLY A 155 10.02 -14.79 -27.65
CA GLY A 155 11.37 -14.48 -28.15
C GLY A 155 12.49 -15.26 -27.44
N GLY A 156 12.14 -16.14 -26.49
CA GLY A 156 13.07 -17.03 -25.79
C GLY A 156 13.61 -16.45 -24.49
N GLU A 157 14.67 -17.07 -23.98
CA GLU A 157 15.21 -16.82 -22.65
C GLU A 157 15.62 -15.35 -22.44
N THR A 158 16.18 -14.70 -23.45
CA THR A 158 16.62 -13.30 -23.35
C THR A 158 15.48 -12.33 -23.04
N GLY A 159 14.33 -12.46 -23.71
CA GLY A 159 13.18 -11.60 -23.46
C GLY A 159 12.52 -11.89 -22.10
N ILE A 160 12.45 -13.17 -21.71
CA ILE A 160 11.98 -13.57 -20.37
C ILE A 160 12.86 -12.94 -19.28
N VAL A 161 14.18 -13.05 -19.39
CA VAL A 161 15.12 -12.47 -18.42
C VAL A 161 14.97 -10.95 -18.39
N GLN A 162 14.89 -10.28 -19.54
CA GLN A 162 14.72 -8.83 -19.61
C GLN A 162 13.45 -8.36 -18.88
N LEU A 163 12.30 -9.00 -19.14
CA LEU A 163 11.04 -8.66 -18.48
C LEU A 163 11.13 -8.90 -16.97
N LEU A 164 11.64 -10.06 -16.55
CA LEU A 164 11.70 -10.42 -15.13
C LEU A 164 12.70 -9.57 -14.34
N ASP A 165 13.85 -9.23 -14.92
CA ASP A 165 14.82 -8.34 -14.27
C ASP A 165 14.26 -6.92 -14.13
N PHE A 166 13.56 -6.43 -15.16
CA PHE A 166 12.82 -5.17 -15.04
C PHE A 166 11.73 -5.25 -13.97
N CYS A 167 10.99 -6.35 -13.85
CA CYS A 167 10.02 -6.52 -12.77
C CYS A 167 10.68 -6.52 -11.38
N LEU A 168 11.90 -7.05 -11.23
CA LEU A 168 12.60 -7.11 -9.94
C LEU A 168 13.15 -5.76 -9.48
N ALA A 169 13.55 -4.90 -10.40
CA ALA A 169 14.11 -3.58 -10.12
C ALA A 169 13.79 -2.59 -11.25
N PRO A 170 12.51 -2.22 -11.44
CA PRO A 170 12.13 -1.32 -12.52
C PRO A 170 12.86 0.01 -12.31
N HIS A 171 13.47 0.51 -13.39
CA HIS A 171 14.33 1.71 -13.34
C HIS A 171 15.38 1.66 -12.21
N ASN A 172 16.00 0.49 -12.06
CA ASN A 172 17.02 0.19 -11.05
C ASN A 172 16.54 0.31 -9.59
N ASN A 173 15.22 0.33 -9.34
CA ASN A 173 14.65 0.49 -8.00
C ASN A 173 14.00 -0.80 -7.48
N LYS A 174 14.75 -1.58 -6.69
CA LYS A 174 14.27 -2.83 -6.06
C LYS A 174 13.07 -2.64 -5.13
N SER A 175 12.88 -1.45 -4.56
CA SER A 175 11.73 -1.15 -3.69
C SER A 175 10.41 -1.07 -4.47
N LYS A 176 10.49 -0.91 -5.80
CA LYS A 176 9.35 -0.79 -6.71
C LYS A 176 9.08 -2.06 -7.51
N LYS A 177 9.58 -3.21 -7.03
CA LYS A 177 9.38 -4.53 -7.62
C LYS A 177 7.91 -4.73 -8.03
N ILE A 178 7.69 -5.16 -9.27
CA ILE A 178 6.41 -5.66 -9.78
C ILE A 178 6.18 -7.07 -9.24
N SER A 179 5.05 -7.29 -8.59
CA SER A 179 4.69 -8.57 -7.95
C SER A 179 3.50 -9.26 -8.61
N LEU A 180 2.83 -8.59 -9.56
CA LEU A 180 1.70 -9.11 -10.31
C LEU A 180 1.81 -8.69 -11.79
N LEU A 181 1.61 -9.63 -12.70
CA LEU A 181 1.55 -9.36 -14.13
C LEU A 181 0.18 -9.74 -14.67
N TYR A 182 -0.42 -8.82 -15.43
CA TYR A 182 -1.58 -9.10 -16.28
C TYR A 182 -1.05 -9.42 -17.69
N LEU A 183 -0.83 -10.70 -17.97
CA LEU A 183 -0.23 -11.15 -19.23
C LEU A 183 -1.32 -11.43 -20.26
N TYR A 184 -1.34 -10.68 -21.36
CA TYR A 184 -2.34 -10.87 -22.41
C TYR A 184 -2.32 -12.29 -22.98
N ILE A 185 -3.49 -12.91 -23.08
CA ILE A 185 -3.67 -14.24 -23.67
C ILE A 185 -4.60 -14.14 -24.86
N ASN A 186 -4.14 -14.63 -26.01
CA ASN A 186 -5.01 -14.85 -27.16
C ASN A 186 -5.16 -16.36 -27.38
N PRO A 187 -6.29 -16.98 -26.98
CA PRO A 187 -6.53 -18.41 -27.11
C PRO A 187 -6.44 -18.93 -28.55
N LYS A 188 -6.62 -18.06 -29.56
CA LYS A 188 -6.54 -18.45 -30.98
C LYS A 188 -5.11 -18.67 -31.45
N THR A 189 -4.14 -18.01 -30.84
CA THR A 189 -2.73 -18.07 -31.24
C THR A 189 -1.87 -18.81 -30.22
N MET A 190 -2.31 -18.90 -28.97
CA MET A 190 -1.61 -19.61 -27.92
C MET A 190 -2.03 -21.07 -27.82
N LYS A 191 -1.05 -21.94 -27.52
CA LYS A 191 -1.28 -23.36 -27.22
C LYS A 191 -1.16 -23.58 -25.71
N THR A 192 -1.99 -24.45 -25.14
CA THR A 192 -1.96 -24.82 -23.70
C THR A 192 -0.64 -25.48 -23.34
N ASN A 193 -0.03 -26.21 -24.27
CA ASN A 193 1.26 -26.85 -24.08
C ASN A 193 2.50 -25.95 -24.39
N ASN A 194 2.35 -24.63 -24.42
CA ASN A 194 3.45 -23.69 -24.73
C ASN A 194 4.59 -23.75 -23.67
N LYS A 195 5.75 -24.30 -24.08
CA LYS A 195 6.94 -24.44 -23.24
C LYS A 195 7.52 -23.09 -22.79
N ALA A 196 7.49 -22.08 -23.65
CA ALA A 196 8.01 -20.75 -23.33
C ALA A 196 7.13 -20.07 -22.27
N LEU A 197 5.81 -20.18 -22.39
CA LEU A 197 4.86 -19.69 -21.41
C LEU A 197 5.03 -20.37 -20.04
N ARG A 198 5.13 -21.70 -20.00
CA ARG A 198 5.41 -22.43 -18.74
C ARG A 198 6.72 -21.98 -18.09
N ASN A 199 7.79 -21.93 -18.88
CA ASN A 199 9.11 -21.47 -18.42
C ASN A 199 9.04 -20.04 -17.85
N PHE A 200 8.32 -19.15 -18.54
CA PHE A 200 8.10 -17.79 -18.07
C PHE A 200 7.34 -17.74 -16.73
N ILE A 201 6.19 -18.39 -16.63
CA ILE A 201 5.37 -18.37 -15.40
C ILE A 201 6.13 -19.00 -14.24
N GLN A 202 6.86 -20.09 -14.46
CA GLN A 202 7.73 -20.67 -13.43
C GLN A 202 8.75 -19.66 -12.90
N LYS A 203 9.55 -19.06 -13.79
CA LYS A 203 10.58 -18.09 -13.41
C LYS A 203 9.99 -16.84 -12.75
N ALA A 204 8.79 -16.42 -13.17
CA ALA A 204 8.05 -15.35 -12.50
C ALA A 204 7.68 -15.75 -11.06
N THR A 205 7.08 -16.93 -10.88
CA THR A 205 6.71 -17.47 -9.57
C THR A 205 7.91 -17.64 -8.65
N ASP A 206 9.03 -18.17 -9.14
CA ASP A 206 10.29 -18.33 -8.38
C ASP A 206 10.84 -16.98 -7.88
N LYS A 207 10.57 -15.91 -8.62
CA LYS A 207 10.90 -14.52 -8.26
C LYS A 207 9.83 -13.87 -7.40
N GLY A 208 8.76 -14.58 -7.02
CA GLY A 208 7.61 -14.06 -6.27
C GLY A 208 6.81 -13.03 -7.06
N ILE A 209 6.55 -13.32 -8.34
CA ILE A 209 5.71 -12.55 -9.26
C ILE A 209 4.55 -13.44 -9.69
N SER A 210 3.32 -13.05 -9.34
CA SER A 210 2.11 -13.74 -9.78
C SER A 210 1.78 -13.38 -11.23
N VAL A 211 1.27 -14.34 -12.01
CA VAL A 211 0.84 -14.11 -13.40
C VAL A 211 -0.65 -14.43 -13.50
N HIS A 212 -1.43 -13.42 -13.87
CA HIS A 212 -2.83 -13.57 -14.23
C HIS A 212 -2.97 -13.46 -15.74
N ALA A 213 -3.82 -14.30 -16.32
CA ALA A 213 -4.17 -14.23 -17.73
C ALA A 213 -5.04 -13.00 -17.96
N LEU A 214 -4.56 -12.07 -18.77
CA LEU A 214 -5.26 -10.86 -19.16
C LEU A 214 -6.02 -11.10 -20.46
N TYR A 215 -7.24 -10.59 -20.52
CA TYR A 215 -7.95 -10.43 -21.78
C TYR A 215 -8.73 -9.13 -21.81
N GLY A 216 -8.52 -8.34 -22.85
CA GLY A 216 -9.31 -7.14 -23.12
C GLY A 216 -9.85 -7.16 -24.53
N ILE A 217 -11.16 -6.96 -24.65
CA ILE A 217 -11.82 -6.62 -25.90
C ILE A 217 -12.96 -5.67 -25.55
N ILE A 218 -13.10 -4.59 -26.34
CA ILE A 218 -14.27 -3.71 -26.35
C ILE A 218 -15.52 -4.60 -26.43
N PRO A 219 -16.34 -4.70 -25.38
CA PRO A 219 -17.47 -5.60 -25.42
C PRO A 219 -18.53 -5.12 -26.38
N TRP A 220 -18.80 -5.97 -27.36
CA TRP A 220 -20.15 -6.14 -27.82
C TRP A 220 -20.75 -7.32 -27.04
N PRO A 221 -21.89 -7.19 -26.36
CA PRO A 221 -22.53 -8.27 -25.58
C PRO A 221 -23.06 -9.46 -26.43
N GLY A 222 -22.58 -9.61 -27.67
CA GLY A 222 -22.73 -10.79 -28.52
C GLY A 222 -21.41 -11.48 -28.88
N LYS A 223 -20.26 -11.05 -28.33
CA LYS A 223 -18.96 -11.74 -28.44
C LYS A 223 -18.51 -12.41 -27.13
N SER A 224 -19.43 -12.68 -26.20
CA SER A 224 -19.14 -13.32 -24.89
C SER A 224 -18.35 -14.64 -24.99
N ASN A 225 -18.45 -15.35 -26.12
CA ASN A 225 -17.69 -16.57 -26.37
C ASN A 225 -16.17 -16.35 -26.22
N THR A 226 -15.64 -15.16 -26.53
CA THR A 226 -14.19 -14.92 -26.49
C THR A 226 -13.62 -14.82 -25.08
N ILE A 227 -14.41 -14.42 -24.08
CA ILE A 227 -13.95 -14.40 -22.68
C ILE A 227 -14.00 -15.81 -22.10
N TYR A 228 -15.08 -16.57 -22.37
CA TYR A 228 -15.11 -17.98 -21.99
C TYR A 228 -14.01 -18.78 -22.69
N ASP A 229 -13.61 -18.44 -23.92
CA ASP A 229 -12.46 -19.05 -24.59
C ASP A 229 -11.15 -18.84 -23.80
N VAL A 230 -10.95 -17.67 -23.19
CA VAL A 230 -9.80 -17.40 -22.33
C VAL A 230 -9.88 -18.18 -21.03
N VAL A 231 -11.05 -18.21 -20.38
CA VAL A 231 -11.25 -19.01 -19.17
C VAL A 231 -10.99 -20.49 -19.47
N ASN A 232 -11.57 -21.03 -20.54
CA ASN A 232 -11.35 -22.41 -21.00
C ASN A 232 -9.86 -22.68 -21.25
N TYR A 233 -9.17 -21.76 -21.95
CA TYR A 233 -7.74 -21.87 -22.20
C TYR A 233 -6.93 -21.93 -20.90
N VAL A 234 -7.24 -21.07 -19.94
CA VAL A 234 -6.52 -21.02 -18.64
C VAL A 234 -6.76 -22.29 -17.84
N LEU A 235 -8.01 -22.77 -17.78
CA LEU A 235 -8.37 -23.99 -17.08
C LEU A 235 -7.64 -25.20 -17.66
N GLU A 236 -7.63 -25.33 -18.99
CA GLU A 236 -6.95 -26.41 -19.69
C GLU A 236 -5.42 -26.30 -19.54
N TYR A 237 -4.86 -25.09 -19.73
CA TYR A 237 -3.43 -24.84 -19.52
C TYR A 237 -2.98 -25.26 -18.12
N ASN A 238 -3.72 -24.86 -17.09
CA ASN A 238 -3.38 -25.20 -15.72
C ASN A 238 -3.52 -26.70 -15.44
N LYS A 239 -4.56 -27.35 -16.00
CA LYS A 239 -4.77 -28.79 -15.89
C LYS A 239 -3.63 -29.58 -16.53
N GLU A 240 -3.19 -29.19 -17.72
CA GLU A 240 -2.08 -29.82 -18.44
C GLU A 240 -0.71 -29.46 -17.86
N CYS A 241 -0.61 -28.39 -17.07
CA CYS A 241 0.65 -27.93 -16.50
C CYS A 241 1.03 -28.77 -15.26
N PRO A 242 2.11 -29.57 -15.32
CA PRO A 242 2.45 -30.49 -14.24
C PRO A 242 2.95 -29.78 -12.97
N LEU A 243 3.57 -28.61 -13.13
CA LEU A 243 4.16 -27.83 -12.05
C LEU A 243 3.19 -26.73 -11.60
N LEU A 244 2.86 -26.67 -10.31
CA LEU A 244 1.92 -25.70 -9.75
C LEU A 244 2.42 -24.26 -9.84
N GLU A 245 3.74 -24.09 -9.83
CA GLU A 245 4.45 -22.82 -9.98
C GLU A 245 4.50 -22.30 -11.43
N SER A 246 4.23 -23.18 -12.41
CA SER A 246 4.10 -22.83 -13.83
C SER A 246 2.65 -22.48 -14.23
N ARG A 247 1.70 -22.50 -13.28
CA ARG A 247 0.26 -22.26 -13.51
C ARG A 247 -0.10 -20.79 -13.35
N PHE A 248 -1.07 -20.32 -14.13
CA PHE A 248 -1.72 -19.02 -13.89
C PHE A 248 -2.37 -19.02 -12.50
N LYS A 249 -2.37 -17.85 -11.86
CA LYS A 249 -2.98 -17.64 -10.54
C LYS A 249 -4.30 -16.88 -10.59
N GLY A 250 -4.67 -16.35 -11.76
CA GLY A 250 -5.95 -15.70 -11.95
C GLY A 250 -6.24 -15.37 -13.40
N VAL A 251 -7.46 -14.86 -13.61
CA VAL A 251 -7.92 -14.23 -14.85
C VAL A 251 -8.24 -12.78 -14.53
N HIS A 252 -7.76 -11.87 -15.35
CA HIS A 252 -8.00 -10.44 -15.26
C HIS A 252 -8.61 -9.95 -16.56
N LEU A 253 -9.75 -9.26 -16.50
CA LEU A 253 -10.42 -8.76 -17.68
C LEU A 253 -10.22 -7.26 -17.80
N ASP A 254 -9.66 -6.81 -18.92
CA ASP A 254 -9.71 -5.41 -19.30
C ASP A 254 -10.99 -5.16 -20.09
N HIS A 255 -12.09 -4.97 -19.37
CA HIS A 255 -13.43 -4.96 -19.94
C HIS A 255 -14.23 -3.75 -19.46
N GLU A 256 -14.07 -2.65 -20.19
CA GLU A 256 -14.81 -1.41 -20.01
C GLU A 256 -16.28 -1.59 -20.46
N PHE A 257 -17.24 -1.31 -19.59
CA PHE A 257 -18.68 -1.46 -19.85
C PHE A 257 -19.35 -0.09 -19.85
N TRP A 258 -19.96 0.31 -20.98
CA TRP A 258 -20.58 1.64 -21.14
C TRP A 258 -22.07 1.60 -21.53
N GLU A 259 -22.66 0.42 -21.80
CA GLU A 259 -24.03 0.30 -22.31
C GLU A 259 -25.07 0.13 -21.18
N LYS A 260 -25.57 1.22 -20.60
CA LYS A 260 -26.49 1.21 -19.44
C LYS A 260 -27.60 0.13 -19.50
N ASP A 261 -28.29 0.02 -20.62
CA ASP A 261 -29.45 -0.88 -20.80
C ASP A 261 -29.09 -2.37 -20.78
N LYS A 262 -27.80 -2.71 -20.83
CA LYS A 262 -27.30 -4.08 -20.86
C LYS A 262 -26.62 -4.50 -19.56
N PHE A 263 -26.66 -3.66 -18.53
CA PHE A 263 -25.91 -3.91 -17.30
C PHE A 263 -26.36 -5.20 -16.61
N ALA A 264 -27.67 -5.48 -16.57
CA ALA A 264 -28.18 -6.73 -16.00
C ALA A 264 -27.61 -7.98 -16.70
N LYS A 265 -27.45 -7.94 -18.03
CA LYS A 265 -26.83 -9.02 -18.81
C LYS A 265 -25.34 -9.13 -18.47
N TYR A 266 -24.65 -8.00 -18.39
CA TYR A 266 -23.23 -7.95 -18.03
C TYR A 266 -22.97 -8.49 -16.62
N LYS A 267 -23.76 -8.05 -15.62
CA LYS A 267 -23.72 -8.55 -14.25
C LYS A 267 -23.89 -10.06 -14.17
N ASN A 268 -24.91 -10.61 -14.83
CA ASN A 268 -25.12 -12.06 -14.87
C ASN A 268 -23.98 -12.80 -15.54
N PHE A 269 -23.39 -12.21 -16.58
CA PHE A 269 -22.21 -12.75 -17.24
C PHE A 269 -21.00 -12.80 -16.30
N ILE A 270 -20.64 -11.68 -15.65
CA ILE A 270 -19.53 -11.61 -14.67
C ILE A 270 -19.74 -12.58 -13.50
N LYS A 271 -20.97 -12.67 -12.98
CA LYS A 271 -21.35 -13.64 -11.94
C LYS A 271 -21.10 -15.10 -12.35
N GLY A 272 -21.28 -15.42 -13.62
CA GLY A 272 -21.10 -16.78 -14.15
C GLY A 272 -19.64 -17.18 -14.42
N ILE A 273 -18.68 -16.25 -14.41
CA ILE A 273 -17.32 -16.54 -14.89
C ILE A 273 -16.60 -17.56 -14.02
N LYS A 274 -16.57 -17.40 -12.68
CA LYS A 274 -15.80 -18.33 -11.83
C LYS A 274 -16.40 -19.73 -11.75
N SER A 275 -17.72 -19.83 -11.89
CA SER A 275 -18.48 -21.09 -11.84
C SER A 275 -18.61 -21.79 -13.19
N HIS A 276 -18.25 -21.12 -14.29
CA HIS A 276 -18.17 -21.72 -15.61
C HIS A 276 -17.25 -22.94 -15.60
N THR A 277 -17.73 -24.06 -16.17
CA THR A 277 -16.98 -25.32 -16.19
C THR A 277 -16.51 -25.66 -17.59
N PHE A 278 -15.28 -26.16 -17.68
CA PHE A 278 -14.68 -26.68 -18.91
C PHE A 278 -13.78 -27.86 -18.56
N ASN A 279 -13.95 -29.00 -19.25
CA ASN A 279 -13.19 -30.22 -19.00
C ASN A 279 -13.14 -30.65 -17.52
N SER A 280 -14.28 -30.52 -16.84
CA SER A 280 -14.50 -30.79 -15.40
C SER A 280 -13.73 -29.88 -14.44
N GLU A 281 -13.18 -28.77 -14.93
CA GLU A 281 -12.52 -27.73 -14.15
C GLU A 281 -13.35 -26.44 -14.15
N SER A 282 -13.12 -25.59 -13.16
CA SER A 282 -13.64 -24.22 -13.04
C SER A 282 -12.59 -23.34 -12.39
N MET A 283 -12.76 -22.01 -12.44
CA MET A 283 -11.85 -21.13 -11.69
C MET A 283 -11.92 -21.41 -10.19
N ASN A 284 -13.10 -21.77 -9.68
CA ASN A 284 -13.28 -22.18 -8.29
C ASN A 284 -12.52 -23.48 -7.94
N SER A 285 -12.57 -24.52 -8.79
CA SER A 285 -11.83 -25.78 -8.54
C SER A 285 -10.31 -25.59 -8.58
N GLN A 286 -9.83 -24.62 -9.36
CA GLN A 286 -8.40 -24.33 -9.49
C GLN A 286 -7.91 -23.19 -8.58
N ASN A 287 -8.77 -22.65 -7.71
CA ASN A 287 -8.47 -21.51 -6.84
C ASN A 287 -7.86 -20.31 -7.60
N LEU A 288 -8.42 -20.01 -8.76
CA LEU A 288 -8.01 -18.87 -9.59
C LEU A 288 -8.66 -17.58 -9.10
N ALA A 289 -7.84 -16.54 -8.95
CA ALA A 289 -8.32 -15.20 -8.68
C ALA A 289 -9.09 -14.62 -9.88
N PHE A 290 -10.11 -13.81 -9.64
CA PHE A 290 -10.83 -13.10 -10.69
C PHE A 290 -10.81 -11.58 -10.47
N GLY A 291 -10.29 -10.86 -11.47
CA GLY A 291 -10.19 -9.41 -11.47
C GLY A 291 -10.69 -8.74 -12.75
N LEU A 292 -10.90 -7.43 -12.67
CA LEU A 292 -11.49 -6.61 -13.72
C LEU A 292 -10.88 -5.19 -13.72
N ASP A 293 -10.64 -4.62 -14.89
CA ASP A 293 -10.35 -3.18 -15.04
C ASP A 293 -11.64 -2.37 -15.06
N THR A 294 -11.64 -1.22 -14.38
CA THR A 294 -12.79 -0.31 -14.30
C THR A 294 -12.38 1.13 -14.55
N GLY A 295 -13.25 1.93 -15.17
CA GLY A 295 -13.14 3.40 -15.18
C GLY A 295 -13.90 4.06 -14.02
N GLU A 296 -13.79 5.38 -13.85
CA GLU A 296 -14.54 6.18 -12.85
C GLU A 296 -16.05 6.08 -13.10
N GLU A 297 -16.46 5.89 -14.34
CA GLU A 297 -17.87 5.96 -14.70
C GLU A 297 -18.72 4.90 -13.99
N TRP A 298 -18.15 3.78 -13.58
CA TRP A 298 -18.90 2.64 -13.05
C TRP A 298 -19.56 2.93 -11.69
N GLU A 299 -18.86 3.65 -10.81
CA GLU A 299 -19.44 4.02 -9.52
C GLU A 299 -19.88 5.50 -9.48
N THR A 300 -19.18 6.40 -10.17
CA THR A 300 -19.50 7.84 -10.12
C THR A 300 -20.66 8.23 -11.06
N TYR A 301 -20.67 7.74 -12.31
CA TYR A 301 -21.66 8.14 -13.34
C TYR A 301 -22.81 7.15 -13.53
N HIS A 302 -22.57 5.88 -13.20
CA HIS A 302 -23.54 4.80 -13.30
C HIS A 302 -24.10 4.35 -11.96
N LYS A 303 -23.58 4.91 -10.85
CA LYS A 303 -23.95 4.70 -9.43
C LYS A 303 -24.44 3.28 -9.16
N HIS A 304 -23.55 2.48 -8.58
CA HIS A 304 -23.77 1.12 -8.07
C HIS A 304 -23.45 -0.02 -9.03
N TYR A 305 -22.89 0.20 -10.22
CA TYR A 305 -22.52 -0.94 -11.08
C TYR A 305 -21.44 -1.79 -10.43
N LEU A 306 -20.40 -1.16 -9.88
CA LEU A 306 -19.35 -1.90 -9.19
C LEU A 306 -19.89 -2.52 -7.90
N SER A 307 -20.67 -1.75 -7.13
CA SER A 307 -21.31 -2.24 -5.91
C SER A 307 -22.19 -3.49 -6.17
N GLU A 308 -23.03 -3.48 -7.20
CA GLU A 308 -23.85 -4.63 -7.58
C GLU A 308 -23.02 -5.82 -8.06
N LEU A 309 -21.91 -5.58 -8.77
CA LEU A 309 -20.99 -6.65 -9.17
C LEU A 309 -20.31 -7.27 -7.94
N PHE A 310 -19.82 -6.46 -7.01
CA PHE A 310 -19.21 -6.94 -5.77
C PHE A 310 -20.16 -7.73 -4.89
N GLU A 311 -21.43 -7.32 -4.83
CA GLU A 311 -22.46 -8.01 -4.06
C GLU A 311 -22.85 -9.35 -4.68
N THR A 312 -22.94 -9.41 -6.02
CA THR A 312 -23.59 -10.54 -6.69
C THR A 312 -22.65 -11.54 -7.37
N SER A 313 -21.36 -11.22 -7.48
CA SER A 313 -20.37 -12.04 -8.17
C SER A 313 -19.18 -12.41 -7.29
N ASP A 314 -18.45 -13.44 -7.73
CA ASP A 314 -17.19 -13.85 -7.10
C ASP A 314 -15.98 -13.00 -7.57
N LEU A 315 -16.22 -11.79 -8.08
CA LEU A 315 -15.16 -10.81 -8.37
C LEU A 315 -14.42 -10.48 -7.07
N GLU A 316 -13.09 -10.64 -7.06
CA GLU A 316 -12.27 -10.51 -5.85
C GLU A 316 -11.57 -9.15 -5.78
N PHE A 317 -11.19 -8.62 -6.93
CA PHE A 317 -10.50 -7.35 -7.01
C PHE A 317 -10.77 -6.61 -8.31
N ILE A 318 -10.50 -5.32 -8.30
CA ILE A 318 -10.50 -4.49 -9.51
C ILE A 318 -9.20 -3.72 -9.62
N THR A 319 -8.92 -3.24 -10.83
CA THR A 319 -7.91 -2.22 -11.07
C THR A 319 -8.57 -1.01 -11.73
N VAL A 320 -8.63 0.10 -11.01
CA VAL A 320 -9.23 1.33 -11.53
C VAL A 320 -8.25 1.95 -12.50
N MET A 321 -8.62 2.16 -13.75
CA MET A 321 -7.77 2.82 -14.76
C MET A 321 -7.74 4.34 -14.57
N SER A 322 -7.23 4.77 -13.41
CA SER A 322 -7.08 6.16 -13.00
C SER A 322 -5.90 6.85 -13.69
N TYR A 323 -5.91 6.81 -15.03
CA TYR A 323 -4.87 7.35 -15.91
C TYR A 323 -4.80 8.88 -15.78
N ARG A 324 -4.13 9.33 -14.72
CA ARG A 324 -3.87 10.71 -14.31
C ARG A 324 -2.43 10.80 -13.83
N ASP A 325 -1.83 11.97 -14.01
CA ASP A 325 -0.41 12.24 -13.73
C ASP A 325 -0.17 12.93 -12.36
N ARG A 326 -1.21 13.07 -11.53
CA ARG A 326 -1.18 13.74 -10.22
C ARG A 326 -1.93 12.95 -9.17
N ALA A 327 -1.37 12.86 -7.97
CA ALA A 327 -1.95 12.11 -6.88
C ALA A 327 -3.37 12.56 -6.52
N ALA A 328 -3.64 13.86 -6.49
CA ALA A 328 -4.97 14.40 -6.19
C ALA A 328 -6.02 13.91 -7.20
N ASP A 329 -5.65 13.88 -8.49
CA ASP A 329 -6.55 13.45 -9.56
C ASP A 329 -6.70 11.93 -9.58
N ILE A 330 -5.63 11.16 -9.33
CA ILE A 330 -5.69 9.70 -9.14
C ILE A 330 -6.64 9.35 -7.99
N ILE A 331 -6.47 9.99 -6.82
CA ILE A 331 -7.30 9.76 -5.64
C ILE A 331 -8.76 10.12 -5.91
N SER A 332 -9.02 11.25 -6.56
CA SER A 332 -10.37 11.65 -6.93
C SER A 332 -11.02 10.64 -7.88
N TRP A 333 -10.24 10.05 -8.79
CA TRP A 333 -10.72 9.10 -9.80
C TRP A 333 -10.91 7.68 -9.28
N SER A 334 -10.37 7.34 -8.09
CA SER A 334 -10.46 5.99 -7.51
C SER A 334 -11.25 5.94 -6.20
N SER A 335 -11.75 7.08 -5.70
CA SER A 335 -12.29 7.15 -4.34
C SER A 335 -13.55 6.32 -4.17
N ASP A 336 -14.46 6.38 -5.15
CA ASP A 336 -15.75 5.68 -5.07
C ASP A 336 -15.54 4.16 -5.14
N GLU A 337 -14.64 3.70 -6.01
CA GLU A 337 -14.27 2.29 -6.15
C GLU A 337 -13.56 1.76 -4.90
N THR A 338 -12.64 2.55 -4.34
CA THR A 338 -11.94 2.20 -3.10
C THR A 338 -12.93 2.09 -1.93
N ASN A 339 -13.89 3.02 -1.85
CA ASN A 339 -14.95 3.00 -0.84
C ASN A 339 -15.87 1.79 -1.00
N ALA A 340 -16.30 1.47 -2.22
CA ALA A 340 -17.07 0.26 -2.52
C ALA A 340 -16.29 -1.00 -2.11
N GLY A 341 -15.00 -1.06 -2.44
CA GLY A 341 -14.14 -2.17 -2.03
C GLY A 341 -14.10 -2.36 -0.52
N ASN A 342 -14.01 -1.27 0.26
CA ASN A 342 -14.03 -1.37 1.73
C ASN A 342 -15.36 -1.90 2.25
N HIS A 343 -16.47 -1.43 1.67
CA HIS A 343 -17.82 -1.83 2.07
C HIS A 343 -18.05 -3.33 1.85
N TYR A 344 -17.64 -3.85 0.69
CA TYR A 344 -17.87 -5.24 0.30
C TYR A 344 -16.70 -6.19 0.62
N GLY A 345 -15.64 -5.70 1.26
CA GLY A 345 -14.44 -6.51 1.57
C GLY A 345 -13.65 -6.96 0.34
N LYS A 346 -13.71 -6.19 -0.74
CA LYS A 346 -13.01 -6.43 -2.01
C LYS A 346 -11.77 -5.55 -2.12
N THR A 347 -10.82 -5.95 -2.96
CA THR A 347 -9.54 -5.24 -3.08
C THR A 347 -9.44 -4.43 -4.37
N VAL A 348 -8.69 -3.33 -4.32
CA VAL A 348 -8.62 -2.32 -5.37
C VAL A 348 -7.16 -1.96 -5.63
N LEU A 349 -6.74 -2.02 -6.89
CA LEU A 349 -5.50 -1.40 -7.38
C LEU A 349 -5.84 -0.12 -8.13
N VAL A 350 -4.94 0.86 -8.10
CA VAL A 350 -5.06 2.07 -8.93
C VAL A 350 -4.08 2.04 -10.08
N GLY A 351 -4.59 2.16 -11.29
CA GLY A 351 -3.86 2.11 -12.55
C GLY A 351 -3.38 3.48 -12.98
N VAL A 352 -2.11 3.59 -13.38
CA VAL A 352 -1.55 4.78 -14.02
C VAL A 352 -0.98 4.44 -15.40
N GLU A 353 -0.91 5.43 -16.27
CA GLU A 353 -0.47 5.27 -17.66
C GLU A 353 0.93 5.87 -17.87
N THR A 354 1.70 5.25 -18.75
CA THR A 354 3.08 5.63 -19.10
C THR A 354 3.28 5.71 -20.62
N HIS A 355 2.27 5.35 -21.39
CA HIS A 355 2.30 5.38 -22.84
C HIS A 355 2.39 6.80 -23.38
N ARG A 356 3.08 6.94 -24.51
CA ARG A 356 3.24 8.21 -25.19
C ARG A 356 1.88 8.71 -25.67
N PRO A 357 1.51 9.98 -25.42
CA PRO A 357 0.38 10.62 -26.07
C PRO A 357 0.50 10.50 -27.59
N ASN A 358 -0.53 9.99 -28.25
CA ASN A 358 -0.57 10.01 -29.70
C ASN A 358 -1.01 11.40 -30.15
N PRO A 359 -0.14 12.22 -30.79
CA PRO A 359 -0.49 13.57 -31.20
C PRO A 359 -1.60 13.61 -32.26
N ASP A 360 -1.81 12.51 -32.98
CA ASP A 360 -2.85 12.38 -34.02
C ASP A 360 -4.21 11.95 -33.42
N LEU A 361 -4.21 11.40 -32.20
CA LEU A 361 -5.43 11.11 -31.45
C LEU A 361 -5.66 12.27 -30.49
N LYS A 362 -6.66 13.12 -30.78
CA LYS A 362 -7.03 14.24 -29.90
C LYS A 362 -7.38 13.82 -28.46
N GLU A 363 -7.62 12.53 -28.22
CA GLU A 363 -8.31 12.07 -27.03
C GLU A 363 -7.51 11.05 -26.18
N TRP A 364 -6.51 10.32 -26.71
CA TRP A 364 -5.87 9.28 -25.88
C TRP A 364 -4.43 8.81 -26.25
N PRO A 365 -3.54 8.62 -25.25
CA PRO A 365 -3.63 9.23 -23.92
C PRO A 365 -3.40 10.74 -24.06
N HIS A 366 -4.27 11.57 -23.51
CA HIS A 366 -3.99 13.01 -23.37
C HIS A 366 -2.76 13.20 -22.45
N PRO A 367 -1.91 14.24 -22.60
CA PRO A 367 -0.72 14.45 -21.75
C PRO A 367 -1.00 14.29 -20.24
N LYS A 368 -2.05 14.94 -19.74
CA LYS A 368 -2.53 14.80 -18.34
C LYS A 368 -2.95 13.39 -17.89
N ASN A 369 -3.07 12.45 -18.82
CA ASN A 369 -3.50 11.08 -18.56
C ASN A 369 -2.33 10.10 -18.57
N THR A 370 -1.08 10.56 -18.59
CA THR A 370 0.11 9.69 -18.64
C THR A 370 1.28 10.37 -17.96
N PHE A 371 2.22 9.58 -17.44
CA PHE A 371 3.48 10.09 -16.90
C PHE A 371 4.58 10.19 -17.97
N TYR A 372 4.25 10.07 -19.26
CA TYR A 372 5.22 9.95 -20.34
C TYR A 372 6.21 11.13 -20.38
N GLU A 373 5.72 12.36 -20.21
CA GLU A 373 6.52 13.58 -20.25
C GLU A 373 7.26 13.86 -18.93
N GLU A 374 6.67 13.54 -17.78
CA GLU A 374 7.27 13.77 -16.46
C GLU A 374 8.31 12.71 -16.08
N GLY A 375 8.14 11.49 -16.56
CA GLY A 375 9.03 10.37 -16.29
C GLY A 375 8.76 9.63 -14.98
N ASN A 376 9.56 8.59 -14.77
CA ASN A 376 9.40 7.61 -13.69
C ASN A 376 9.53 8.23 -12.29
N ASN A 377 10.48 9.15 -12.06
CA ASN A 377 10.65 9.75 -10.73
C ASN A 377 9.40 10.49 -10.27
N LYS A 378 8.76 11.24 -11.17
CA LYS A 378 7.53 11.95 -10.86
C LYS A 378 6.36 11.00 -10.64
N MET A 379 6.24 9.95 -11.45
CA MET A 379 5.25 8.88 -11.24
C MET A 379 5.39 8.27 -9.84
N GLU A 380 6.61 7.94 -9.41
CA GLU A 380 6.84 7.36 -8.10
C GLU A 380 6.55 8.34 -6.95
N ASP A 381 6.83 9.63 -7.12
CA ASP A 381 6.47 10.66 -6.14
C ASP A 381 4.96 10.82 -5.99
N GLU A 382 4.20 10.78 -7.09
CA GLU A 382 2.74 10.87 -7.04
C GLU A 382 2.12 9.58 -6.47
N LEU A 383 2.57 8.40 -6.88
CA LEU A 383 2.11 7.12 -6.32
C LEU A 383 2.41 7.01 -4.82
N ALA A 384 3.56 7.52 -4.34
CA ALA A 384 3.86 7.53 -2.91
C ALA A 384 2.85 8.38 -2.10
N LYS A 385 2.30 9.44 -2.69
CA LYS A 385 1.23 10.24 -2.05
C LYS A 385 -0.09 9.47 -2.05
N VAL A 386 -0.42 8.77 -3.13
CA VAL A 386 -1.61 7.91 -3.20
C VAL A 386 -1.52 6.81 -2.13
N ASP A 387 -0.39 6.11 -2.05
CA ASP A 387 -0.10 5.10 -1.02
C ASP A 387 -0.26 5.65 0.40
N TYR A 388 0.18 6.89 0.63
CA TYR A 388 0.07 7.55 1.92
C TYR A 388 -1.38 7.90 2.27
N ILE A 389 -2.15 8.42 1.32
CA ILE A 389 -3.55 8.80 1.52
C ILE A 389 -4.42 7.56 1.74
N TYR A 390 -4.22 6.49 0.98
CA TYR A 390 -4.98 5.25 1.14
C TYR A 390 -4.38 4.26 2.15
N SER A 391 -3.43 4.69 2.99
CA SER A 391 -2.74 3.82 3.95
C SER A 391 -3.66 3.19 5.00
N ASP A 392 -4.85 3.74 5.23
CA ASP A 392 -5.88 3.24 6.12
C ASP A 392 -7.05 2.55 5.40
N GLN A 393 -7.05 2.52 4.07
CA GLN A 393 -8.09 1.88 3.27
C GLN A 393 -7.80 0.38 3.11
N GLN A 394 -8.69 -0.44 3.67
CA GLN A 394 -8.53 -1.89 3.66
C GLN A 394 -8.58 -2.46 2.23
N SER A 395 -9.37 -1.86 1.34
CA SER A 395 -9.51 -2.26 -0.05
C SER A 395 -8.29 -1.92 -0.91
N TYR A 396 -7.64 -0.76 -0.73
CA TYR A 396 -6.56 -0.27 -1.60
C TYR A 396 -5.27 -1.09 -1.49
N ILE A 397 -5.00 -2.05 -2.36
CA ILE A 397 -3.84 -2.95 -2.25
C ILE A 397 -2.59 -2.47 -2.99
N GLY A 398 -2.61 -1.32 -3.65
CA GLY A 398 -1.43 -0.74 -4.33
C GLY A 398 -1.75 -0.20 -5.72
N ALA A 399 -0.76 -0.21 -6.61
CA ALA A 399 -0.86 0.40 -7.93
C ALA A 399 -0.57 -0.57 -9.08
N ALA A 400 -1.10 -0.28 -10.26
CA ALA A 400 -0.85 -0.98 -11.51
C ALA A 400 -0.28 -0.01 -12.55
N ILE A 401 0.75 -0.43 -13.29
CA ILE A 401 1.42 0.43 -14.29
C ILE A 401 1.08 -0.04 -15.69
N HIS A 402 0.36 0.78 -16.44
CA HIS A 402 0.07 0.58 -17.85
C HIS A 402 1.20 1.20 -18.68
N PHE A 403 1.99 0.45 -19.44
CA PHE A 403 2.14 -1.01 -19.49
C PHE A 403 3.61 -1.32 -19.79
N TYR A 404 4.04 -2.60 -19.74
CA TYR A 404 5.46 -2.98 -19.77
C TYR A 404 6.31 -2.26 -20.82
N GLN A 405 5.91 -2.25 -22.09
CA GLN A 405 6.73 -1.67 -23.17
C GLN A 405 6.92 -0.16 -23.02
N ALA A 406 5.88 0.53 -22.55
CA ALA A 406 5.93 1.97 -22.31
C ALA A 406 6.75 2.26 -21.04
N TYR A 407 6.47 1.54 -19.96
CA TYR A 407 7.13 1.73 -18.68
C TYR A 407 8.63 1.40 -18.75
N TYR A 408 9.00 0.34 -19.45
CA TYR A 408 10.41 -0.02 -19.72
C TYR A 408 11.17 1.09 -20.44
N LYS A 409 10.50 1.87 -21.30
CA LYS A 409 11.08 2.98 -22.09
C LYS A 409 10.83 4.36 -21.46
N LEU A 410 10.19 4.41 -20.31
CA LEU A 410 9.93 5.65 -19.60
C LEU A 410 11.27 6.25 -19.14
N SER A 411 11.47 7.55 -19.33
CA SER A 411 12.69 8.20 -18.82
C SER A 411 12.60 8.37 -17.31
N ASP A 412 13.73 8.32 -16.60
CA ASP A 412 13.74 8.56 -15.16
C ASP A 412 13.34 9.98 -14.80
N SER A 413 13.78 10.94 -15.60
CA SER A 413 13.52 12.38 -15.42
C SER A 413 12.59 12.90 -16.52
N PRO A 414 12.02 14.12 -16.34
CA PRO A 414 11.18 14.73 -17.35
C PRO A 414 11.88 14.75 -18.71
N ARG A 415 11.14 14.37 -19.76
CA ARG A 415 11.63 14.46 -21.12
C ARG A 415 11.84 15.95 -21.43
N GLN A 416 13.03 16.31 -21.91
CA GLN A 416 13.24 17.66 -22.42
C GLN A 416 12.19 17.94 -23.50
N SER A 417 11.54 19.10 -23.43
CA SER A 417 10.55 19.51 -24.43
C SER A 417 11.22 19.39 -25.80
N VAL A 418 10.81 18.38 -26.58
CA VAL A 418 11.18 18.36 -27.99
C VAL A 418 10.46 19.56 -28.57
N LYS A 419 11.18 20.66 -28.81
CA LYS A 419 10.68 21.76 -29.62
C LYS A 419 10.23 21.11 -30.93
N HIS A 420 8.93 20.97 -31.13
CA HIS A 420 8.41 20.59 -32.43
C HIS A 420 8.96 21.62 -33.41
N ALA A 421 9.89 21.19 -34.27
CA ALA A 421 10.30 22.01 -35.39
C ALA A 421 9.00 22.35 -36.15
N PRO A 422 8.73 23.63 -36.43
CA PRO A 422 7.53 24.00 -37.16
C PRO A 422 7.51 23.19 -38.46
N LEU A 423 6.37 22.55 -38.73
CA LEU A 423 6.09 21.96 -40.03
C LEU A 423 6.36 23.05 -41.07
N ASN A 424 7.46 22.91 -41.81
CA ASN A 424 7.74 23.75 -42.97
C ASN A 424 6.66 23.45 -44.00
N SER A 425 5.57 24.21 -43.95
CA SER A 425 4.65 24.37 -45.06
C SER A 425 5.36 25.17 -46.14
N LYS A 426 6.12 24.47 -46.98
CA LYS A 426 6.55 24.89 -48.32
C LYS A 426 7.33 23.77 -48.97
N THR A 427 6.67 23.07 -49.89
CA THR A 427 7.08 23.07 -51.30
C THR A 427 5.92 22.60 -52.15
N ASN A 428 5.76 23.31 -53.28
CA ASN A 428 4.76 23.20 -54.33
C ASN A 428 4.70 21.84 -55.01
#